data_AF-A0A954P1Y4-F1
#
_entry.id   AF-A0A954P1Y4-F1
#
_cell.length_a   1.000
_cell.length_b   1.000
_cell.length_c   1.000
_cell.angle_alpha   90.00
_cell.angle_beta   90.00
_cell.angle_gamma   90.00
#
_symmetry.space_group_name_H-M   'P 1'
#
loop_
_entity.id
_entity.type
_entity.pdbx_description
1 polymer ?
#
loop_
_entity_poly.entity_id
_entity_poly.type
_entity_poly.pdbx_seq_one_letter_code
_entity_poly.pdbx_strand_id
1 'polypeptide(L)'
;MSRLKHTARVVCLCSLTSLVLVGCQNLNKTQKGAALGTAAGAGLGAIIGHQTGNRDLGALIGAGVGGVGGALVGNAQDAADERDAALAHAHHTNMSRQADARAVTNLDVIHMVQNNVPDRVIIATIQSRGGRFDTSPQAITSLHQSGVSEPVIQSMLR
;
A
#
# COMPACT_ATOMS: atom_id res chain seq x y z
N MET A 1 24.00 32.56 41.18
CA MET A 1 23.46 32.95 39.85
C MET A 1 23.77 31.98 38.70
N SER A 2 24.67 30.99 38.85
CA SER A 2 25.06 30.04 37.78
C SER A 2 24.08 28.88 37.53
N ARG A 3 23.37 28.39 38.57
CA ARG A 3 22.42 27.27 38.43
C ARG A 3 21.12 27.61 37.70
N LEU A 4 20.66 28.86 37.81
CA LEU A 4 19.45 29.35 37.13
C LEU A 4 19.63 29.47 35.60
N LYS A 5 20.86 29.75 35.15
CA LYS A 5 21.23 29.79 33.73
C LYS A 5 21.36 28.39 33.12
N HIS A 6 21.72 27.39 33.94
CA HIS A 6 21.81 25.99 33.50
C HIS A 6 20.44 25.33 33.41
N THR A 7 19.55 25.53 34.38
CA THR A 7 18.18 25.01 34.32
C THR A 7 17.40 25.63 33.16
N ALA A 8 17.54 26.94 32.91
CA ALA A 8 16.93 27.59 31.75
C ALA A 8 17.46 27.04 30.40
N ARG A 9 18.77 26.74 30.29
CA ARG A 9 19.37 26.13 29.09
C ARG A 9 18.91 24.69 28.86
N VAL A 10 18.79 23.90 29.92
CA VAL A 10 18.32 22.50 29.83
C VAL A 10 16.84 22.45 29.46
N VAL A 11 16.00 23.31 30.04
CA VAL A 11 14.57 23.40 29.69
C VAL A 11 14.38 23.89 28.25
N CYS A 12 15.18 24.85 27.79
CA CYS A 12 15.14 25.34 26.40
C CYS A 12 15.58 24.26 25.40
N LEU A 13 16.64 23.49 25.72
CA LEU A 13 17.13 22.38 24.88
C LEU A 13 16.08 21.26 24.77
N CYS A 14 15.41 20.90 25.88
CA CYS A 14 14.36 19.87 25.88
C CYS A 14 13.07 20.30 25.13
N SER A 15 12.67 21.57 25.22
CA SER A 15 11.55 22.10 24.43
C SER A 15 11.86 22.12 22.93
N LEU A 16 13.12 22.44 22.56
CA LEU A 16 13.52 22.47 21.15
C LEU A 16 13.58 21.07 20.52
N THR A 17 14.03 20.05 21.28
CA THR A 17 13.99 18.65 20.83
C THR A 17 12.57 18.14 20.62
N SER A 18 11.60 18.60 21.42
CA SER A 18 10.20 18.21 21.27
C SER A 18 9.57 18.81 20.00
N LEU A 19 9.97 20.03 19.62
CA LEU A 19 9.50 20.68 18.39
C LEU A 19 10.08 20.03 17.12
N VAL A 20 11.34 19.59 17.17
CA VAL A 20 11.97 18.82 16.07
C VAL A 20 11.28 17.47 15.87
N LEU A 21 10.85 16.80 16.95
CA LEU A 21 10.12 15.53 16.86
C LEU A 21 8.72 15.68 16.24
N VAL A 22 8.03 16.80 16.45
CA VAL A 22 6.71 17.08 15.83
C VAL A 22 6.87 17.37 14.33
N GLY A 23 7.96 18.02 13.91
CA GLY A 23 8.29 18.23 12.50
C GLY A 23 8.68 16.97 11.72
N CYS A 24 9.12 15.91 12.40
CA CYS A 24 9.52 14.64 11.77
C CYS A 24 8.36 13.77 11.28
N GLN A 25 7.11 14.07 11.64
CA GLN A 25 5.96 13.24 11.26
C GLN A 25 5.49 13.49 9.82
N ASN A 26 5.88 14.62 9.21
CA ASN A 26 5.44 15.03 7.87
C ASN A 26 6.61 15.27 6.89
N LEU A 27 7.73 14.57 7.09
CA LEU A 27 8.87 14.63 6.18
C LEU A 27 8.70 13.60 5.06
N ASN A 28 8.87 14.03 3.81
CA ASN A 28 8.98 13.12 2.66
C ASN A 28 10.21 12.21 2.82
N LYS A 29 10.24 11.06 2.14
CA LYS A 29 11.34 10.09 2.26
C LYS A 29 12.67 10.70 1.86
N THR A 30 12.67 11.66 0.92
CA THR A 30 13.80 12.54 0.58
C THR A 30 14.38 13.26 1.80
N GLN A 31 13.55 13.98 2.54
CA GLN A 31 14.01 14.76 3.70
C GLN A 31 14.44 13.85 4.85
N LYS A 32 13.72 12.74 5.06
CA LYS A 32 14.09 11.73 6.05
C LYS A 32 15.43 11.07 5.70
N GLY A 33 15.63 10.71 4.43
CA GLY A 33 16.87 10.14 3.92
C GLY A 33 18.03 11.13 4.03
N ALA A 34 17.82 12.39 3.68
CA ALA A 34 18.81 13.46 3.83
C ALA A 34 19.19 13.68 5.30
N ALA A 35 18.21 13.79 6.20
CA ALA A 35 18.46 14.00 7.62
C ALA A 35 19.19 12.81 8.25
N LEU A 36 18.73 11.58 7.97
CA LEU A 36 19.36 10.36 8.49
C LEU A 36 20.77 10.17 7.93
N GLY A 37 20.93 10.38 6.62
CA GLY A 37 22.22 10.30 5.94
C GLY A 37 23.21 11.35 6.44
N THR A 38 22.73 12.58 6.71
CA THR A 38 23.55 13.66 7.31
C THR A 38 24.00 13.27 8.72
N ALA A 39 23.07 12.82 9.58
CA ALA A 39 23.40 12.45 10.95
C ALA A 39 24.35 11.24 11.03
N ALA A 40 24.07 10.19 10.26
CA ALA A 40 24.91 9.00 10.19
C ALA A 40 26.28 9.30 9.57
N GLY A 41 26.30 10.04 8.47
CA GLY A 41 27.52 10.44 7.78
C GLY A 41 28.40 11.36 8.63
N ALA A 42 27.80 12.32 9.36
CA ALA A 42 28.52 13.18 10.30
C ALA A 42 29.14 12.38 11.44
N GLY A 43 28.40 11.43 12.02
CA GLY A 43 28.89 10.59 13.11
C GLY A 43 30.08 9.73 12.69
N LEU A 44 29.95 9.01 11.57
CA LEU A 44 31.04 8.18 11.04
C LEU A 44 32.23 9.02 10.56
N GLY A 45 31.96 10.12 9.86
CA GLY A 45 32.98 11.06 9.39
C GLY A 45 33.76 11.71 10.54
N ALA A 46 33.12 12.02 11.66
CA ALA A 46 33.78 12.54 12.86
C ALA A 46 34.72 11.50 13.49
N ILE A 47 34.35 10.22 13.50
CA ILE A 47 35.16 9.14 14.07
C ILE A 47 36.41 8.92 13.21
N ILE A 48 36.24 8.81 11.89
CA ILE A 48 37.35 8.61 10.95
C ILE A 48 38.23 9.86 10.90
N GLY A 49 37.62 11.05 10.82
CA GLY A 49 38.34 12.32 10.84
C GLY A 49 39.13 12.53 12.14
N HIS A 50 38.63 12.04 13.27
CA HIS A 50 39.37 12.09 14.53
C HIS A 50 40.66 11.25 14.48
N GLN A 51 40.67 10.11 13.77
CA GLN A 51 41.87 9.29 13.60
C GLN A 51 42.94 9.97 12.73
N THR A 52 42.52 10.84 11.81
CA THR A 52 43.42 11.59 10.91
C THR A 52 43.72 13.01 11.42
N GLY A 53 43.34 13.33 12.67
CA GLY A 53 43.61 14.61 13.31
C GLY A 53 42.64 15.74 12.94
N ASN A 54 41.60 15.47 12.15
CA ASN A 54 40.65 16.47 11.66
C ASN A 54 39.19 16.00 11.83
N ARG A 55 38.73 15.91 13.08
CA ARG A 55 37.38 15.48 13.45
C ARG A 55 36.29 16.30 12.76
N ASP A 56 36.38 17.63 12.83
CA ASP A 56 35.34 18.53 12.33
C ASP A 56 35.22 18.48 10.81
N LEU A 57 36.37 18.38 10.14
CA LEU A 57 36.44 18.27 8.69
C LEU A 57 35.89 16.92 8.23
N GLY A 58 36.22 15.82 8.92
CA GLY A 58 35.64 14.51 8.65
C GLY A 58 34.13 14.47 8.88
N ALA A 59 33.65 15.11 9.95
CA ALA A 59 32.21 15.22 10.24
C ALA A 59 31.48 16.01 9.15
N LEU A 60 32.03 17.14 8.71
CA LEU A 60 31.41 18.00 7.71
C LEU A 60 31.35 17.32 6.33
N ILE A 61 32.43 16.64 5.93
CA ILE A 61 32.46 15.88 4.68
C ILE A 61 31.46 14.71 4.75
N GLY A 62 31.47 13.96 5.84
CA GLY A 62 30.54 12.85 6.04
C GLY A 62 29.08 13.31 6.05
N ALA A 63 28.79 14.45 6.68
CA ALA A 63 27.48 15.09 6.68
C ALA A 63 27.03 15.49 5.27
N GLY A 64 27.91 16.14 4.50
CA GLY A 64 27.60 16.58 3.14
C GLY A 64 27.34 15.41 2.19
N VAL A 65 28.23 14.41 2.19
CA VAL A 65 28.09 13.22 1.34
C VAL A 65 26.87 12.39 1.76
N GLY A 66 26.70 12.14 3.05
CA GLY A 66 25.57 11.38 3.57
C GLY A 66 24.23 12.09 3.36
N GLY A 67 24.18 13.42 3.50
CA GLY A 67 22.99 14.23 3.28
C GLY A 67 22.55 14.26 1.83
N VAL A 68 23.47 14.50 0.90
CA VAL A 68 23.18 14.49 -0.55
C VAL A 68 22.81 13.07 -1.01
N GLY A 69 23.59 12.07 -0.62
CA GLY A 69 23.31 10.67 -0.97
C GLY A 69 21.95 10.19 -0.43
N GLY A 70 21.65 10.51 0.82
CA GLY A 70 20.37 10.20 1.45
C GLY A 70 19.18 10.91 0.80
N ALA A 71 19.36 12.16 0.37
CA ALA A 71 18.32 12.91 -0.36
C ALA A 71 18.01 12.27 -1.72
N LEU A 72 19.03 11.91 -2.49
CA LEU A 72 18.86 11.30 -3.82
C LEU A 72 18.11 9.96 -3.73
N VAL A 73 18.51 9.10 -2.80
CA VAL A 73 17.84 7.80 -2.58
C VAL A 73 16.40 8.00 -2.10
N GLY A 74 16.17 8.95 -1.19
CA GLY A 74 14.82 9.26 -0.73
C GLY A 74 13.92 9.81 -1.84
N ASN A 75 14.46 10.61 -2.76
CA ASN A 75 13.70 11.13 -3.91
C ASN A 75 13.30 10.03 -4.90
N ALA A 76 14.19 9.06 -5.12
CA ALA A 76 13.85 7.89 -5.92
C ALA A 76 12.75 7.03 -5.27
N GLN A 77 12.76 6.91 -3.93
CA GLN A 77 11.72 6.21 -3.19
C GLN A 77 10.38 6.96 -3.22
N ASP A 78 10.38 8.27 -3.01
CA ASP A 78 9.16 9.09 -3.09
C ASP A 78 8.50 8.92 -4.48
N ALA A 79 9.30 8.92 -5.56
CA ALA A 79 8.80 8.71 -6.91
C ALA A 79 8.30 7.28 -7.19
N ALA A 80 8.85 6.27 -6.51
CA ALA A 80 8.38 4.89 -6.59
C ALA A 80 7.06 4.71 -5.83
N ASP A 81 7.00 5.22 -4.59
CA ASP A 81 5.81 5.18 -3.73
C ASP A 81 4.62 5.87 -4.42
N GLU A 82 4.85 7.00 -5.13
CA GLU A 82 3.80 7.71 -5.88
C GLU A 82 3.25 6.88 -7.05
N ARG A 83 4.11 6.15 -7.76
CA ARG A 83 3.69 5.22 -8.84
C ARG A 83 2.88 4.07 -8.28
N ASP A 84 3.32 3.47 -7.18
CA ASP A 84 2.63 2.35 -6.55
C ASP A 84 1.27 2.76 -5.97
N ALA A 85 1.19 3.97 -5.41
CA ALA A 85 -0.08 4.54 -4.95
C ALA A 85 -1.07 4.74 -6.12
N ALA A 86 -0.61 5.27 -7.25
CA ALA A 86 -1.45 5.43 -8.45
C ALA A 86 -1.99 4.09 -8.97
N LEU A 87 -1.16 3.04 -8.95
CA LEU A 87 -1.56 1.68 -9.31
C LEU A 87 -2.57 1.11 -8.29
N ALA A 88 -2.34 1.28 -7.00
CA ALA A 88 -3.26 0.82 -5.95
C ALA A 88 -4.64 1.48 -6.06
N HIS A 89 -4.71 2.77 -6.38
CA HIS A 89 -5.98 3.47 -6.64
C HIS A 89 -6.71 2.95 -7.89
N ALA A 90 -5.97 2.65 -8.96
CA ALA A 90 -6.53 2.00 -10.15
C ALA A 90 -7.07 0.59 -9.84
N HIS A 91 -6.39 -0.17 -8.98
CA HIS A 91 -6.86 -1.48 -8.55
C HIS A 91 -8.12 -1.40 -7.68
N HIS A 92 -8.23 -0.42 -6.78
CA HIS A 92 -9.40 -0.29 -5.90
C HIS A 92 -10.69 0.01 -6.67
N THR A 93 -10.63 0.91 -7.66
CA THR A 93 -11.79 1.23 -8.51
C THR A 93 -12.21 0.06 -9.40
N ASN A 94 -11.24 -0.75 -9.86
CA ASN A 94 -11.51 -1.97 -10.61
C ASN A 94 -12.02 -3.11 -9.72
N MET A 95 -11.63 -3.17 -8.44
CA MET A 95 -12.15 -4.19 -7.51
C MET A 95 -13.65 -4.06 -7.27
N SER A 96 -14.19 -2.83 -7.21
CA SER A 96 -15.65 -2.63 -7.12
C SER A 96 -16.37 -3.11 -8.38
N ARG A 97 -15.81 -2.82 -9.57
CA ARG A 97 -16.34 -3.38 -10.84
C ARG A 97 -16.19 -4.89 -10.92
N GLN A 98 -15.15 -5.45 -10.32
CA GLN A 98 -14.92 -6.89 -10.30
C GLN A 98 -15.81 -7.61 -9.28
N ALA A 99 -16.29 -6.93 -8.24
CA ALA A 99 -17.35 -7.43 -7.38
C ALA A 99 -18.69 -7.53 -8.15
N ASP A 100 -19.03 -6.51 -8.94
CA ASP A 100 -20.23 -6.52 -9.79
C ASP A 100 -20.12 -7.52 -10.96
N ALA A 101 -18.90 -7.73 -11.47
CA ALA A 101 -18.60 -8.74 -12.50
C ALA A 101 -18.45 -10.17 -11.96
N ARG A 102 -18.57 -10.38 -10.64
CA ARG A 102 -18.58 -11.72 -10.03
C ARG A 102 -19.98 -12.31 -9.88
N ALA A 103 -21.02 -11.52 -10.16
CA ALA A 103 -22.38 -12.04 -10.18
C ALA A 103 -22.47 -13.10 -11.29
N VAL A 104 -22.87 -14.31 -10.90
CA VAL A 104 -23.01 -15.42 -11.84
C VAL A 104 -24.10 -15.06 -12.86
N THR A 105 -23.82 -15.22 -14.15
CA THR A 105 -24.79 -14.99 -15.23
C THR A 105 -25.32 -16.32 -15.77
N ASN A 106 -26.39 -16.27 -16.58
CA ASN A 106 -26.92 -17.45 -17.28
C ASN A 106 -25.83 -18.13 -18.11
N LEU A 107 -24.95 -17.36 -18.74
CA LEU A 107 -23.85 -17.88 -19.56
C LEU A 107 -22.82 -18.64 -18.71
N ASP A 108 -22.50 -18.12 -17.51
CA ASP A 108 -21.58 -18.79 -16.60
C ASP A 108 -22.15 -20.13 -16.11
N VAL A 109 -23.46 -20.18 -15.85
CA VAL A 109 -24.15 -21.43 -15.47
C VAL A 109 -24.09 -22.44 -16.61
N ILE A 110 -24.39 -22.02 -17.84
CA ILE A 110 -24.29 -22.89 -19.03
C ILE A 110 -22.86 -23.41 -19.20
N HIS A 111 -21.85 -22.54 -19.06
CA HIS A 111 -20.46 -22.94 -19.16
C HIS A 111 -20.04 -23.89 -18.04
N MET A 112 -20.51 -23.69 -16.80
CA MET A 112 -20.22 -24.64 -15.72
C MET A 112 -20.81 -26.02 -16.03
N VAL A 113 -22.04 -26.08 -16.53
CA VAL A 113 -22.67 -27.34 -16.94
C VAL A 113 -21.93 -28.00 -18.10
N GLN A 114 -21.58 -27.24 -19.14
CA GLN A 114 -20.84 -27.74 -20.30
C GLN A 114 -19.44 -28.26 -19.92
N ASN A 115 -18.80 -27.66 -18.93
CA ASN A 115 -17.53 -28.13 -18.37
C ASN A 115 -17.70 -29.28 -17.36
N ASN A 116 -18.89 -29.88 -17.28
CA ASN A 116 -19.18 -31.02 -16.41
C ASN A 116 -18.99 -30.70 -14.91
N VAL A 117 -19.18 -29.43 -14.54
CA VAL A 117 -19.19 -29.02 -13.13
C VAL A 117 -20.46 -29.57 -12.49
N PRO A 118 -20.36 -30.23 -11.31
CA PRO A 118 -21.51 -30.83 -10.69
C PRO A 118 -22.51 -29.79 -10.16
N ASP A 119 -23.80 -30.06 -10.33
CA ASP A 119 -24.92 -29.20 -9.93
C ASP A 119 -24.79 -28.61 -8.52
N ARG A 120 -24.32 -29.42 -7.56
CA ARG A 120 -24.12 -28.96 -6.17
C ARG A 120 -23.17 -27.76 -6.07
N VAL A 121 -22.11 -27.73 -6.89
CA VAL A 121 -21.12 -26.64 -6.90
C VAL A 121 -21.69 -25.44 -7.62
N ILE A 122 -22.46 -25.66 -8.68
CA ILE A 122 -23.16 -24.61 -9.41
C ILE A 122 -24.15 -23.90 -8.47
N ILE A 123 -25.01 -24.67 -7.80
CA ILE A 123 -25.97 -24.17 -6.80
C ILE A 123 -25.25 -23.43 -5.68
N ALA A 124 -24.19 -24.00 -5.11
CA ALA A 124 -23.41 -23.34 -4.05
C ALA A 124 -22.78 -22.04 -4.54
N THR A 125 -22.31 -21.98 -5.79
CA THR A 125 -21.72 -20.78 -6.39
C THR A 125 -22.77 -19.70 -6.59
N ILE A 126 -23.96 -20.07 -7.09
CA ILE A 126 -25.12 -19.18 -7.25
C ILE A 126 -25.55 -18.61 -5.89
N GLN A 127 -25.68 -19.46 -4.87
CA GLN A 127 -26.10 -19.06 -3.52
C GLN A 127 -25.05 -18.20 -2.80
N SER A 128 -23.76 -18.48 -2.99
CA SER A 128 -22.67 -17.78 -2.30
C SER A 128 -22.30 -16.45 -2.95
N ARG A 129 -22.28 -16.39 -4.29
CA ARG A 129 -21.89 -15.18 -5.03
C ARG A 129 -23.08 -14.29 -5.40
N GLY A 130 -24.28 -14.85 -5.41
CA GLY A 130 -25.43 -14.23 -6.07
C GLY A 130 -25.23 -14.21 -7.58
N GLY A 131 -26.30 -13.87 -8.31
CA GLY A 131 -26.21 -13.78 -9.75
C GLY A 131 -27.23 -12.84 -10.35
N ARG A 132 -26.94 -12.41 -11.57
CA ARG A 132 -27.82 -11.58 -12.39
C ARG A 132 -28.38 -12.49 -13.47
N PHE A 133 -29.47 -13.15 -13.12
CA PHE A 133 -30.08 -14.14 -13.98
C PHE A 133 -31.24 -13.55 -14.78
N ASP A 134 -31.28 -13.86 -16.08
CA ASP A 134 -32.48 -13.65 -16.89
C ASP A 134 -33.43 -14.82 -16.63
N THR A 135 -34.54 -14.52 -15.96
CA THR A 135 -35.57 -15.47 -15.54
C THR A 135 -36.80 -15.44 -16.46
N SER A 136 -36.67 -14.83 -17.65
CA SER A 136 -37.73 -14.87 -18.66
C SER A 136 -38.03 -16.30 -19.12
N PRO A 137 -39.27 -16.59 -19.57
CA PRO A 137 -39.64 -17.92 -20.05
C PRO A 137 -38.74 -18.47 -21.15
N GLN A 138 -38.27 -17.59 -22.05
CA GLN A 138 -37.37 -17.92 -23.14
C GLN A 138 -35.98 -18.31 -22.63
N ALA A 139 -35.45 -17.57 -21.65
CA ALA A 139 -34.15 -17.84 -21.04
C ALA A 139 -34.15 -19.13 -20.20
N ILE A 140 -35.23 -19.41 -19.47
CA ILE A 140 -35.37 -20.67 -18.72
C ILE A 140 -35.39 -21.87 -19.67
N THR A 141 -36.11 -21.74 -20.80
CA THR A 141 -36.18 -22.80 -21.81
C THR A 141 -34.80 -23.06 -22.43
N SER A 142 -34.03 -22.02 -22.74
CA SER A 142 -32.68 -22.17 -23.31
C SER A 142 -31.68 -22.75 -22.31
N LEU A 143 -31.78 -22.41 -21.02
CA LEU A 143 -31.00 -23.04 -19.95
C LEU A 143 -31.26 -24.54 -19.88
N HIS A 144 -32.53 -24.94 -19.87
CA HIS A 144 -32.91 -26.35 -19.85
C HIS A 144 -32.41 -27.11 -21.08
N GLN A 145 -32.57 -26.52 -22.27
CA GLN A 145 -32.04 -27.09 -23.53
C GLN A 145 -30.51 -27.22 -23.54
N SER A 146 -29.81 -26.36 -22.80
CA SER A 146 -28.35 -26.39 -22.66
C SER A 146 -27.87 -27.43 -21.63
N GLY A 147 -28.78 -28.23 -21.06
CA GLY A 147 -28.46 -29.28 -20.08
C GLY A 147 -28.45 -28.81 -18.63
N VAL A 148 -28.88 -27.59 -18.34
CA VAL A 148 -28.98 -27.09 -16.96
C VAL A 148 -30.15 -27.77 -16.26
N SER A 149 -29.89 -28.37 -15.10
CA SER A 149 -30.90 -29.12 -14.34
C SER A 149 -31.91 -28.20 -13.64
N GLU A 150 -33.13 -28.71 -13.42
CA GLU A 150 -34.19 -27.95 -12.73
C GLU A 150 -33.80 -27.46 -11.32
N PRO A 151 -33.06 -28.23 -10.48
CA PRO A 151 -32.61 -27.74 -9.18
C PRO A 151 -31.70 -26.51 -9.28
N VAL A 152 -30.86 -26.45 -10.33
CA VAL A 152 -30.01 -25.28 -10.61
C VAL A 152 -30.87 -24.10 -11.05
N ILE A 153 -31.81 -24.30 -11.97
CA ILE A 153 -32.73 -23.24 -12.43
C ILE A 153 -33.57 -22.70 -11.26
N GLN A 154 -34.08 -23.57 -10.40
CA GLN A 154 -34.85 -23.16 -9.22
C GLN A 154 -34.00 -22.34 -8.23
N SER A 155 -32.70 -22.62 -8.13
CA SER A 155 -31.78 -21.83 -7.30
C SER A 155 -31.53 -20.41 -7.84
N MET A 156 -31.79 -20.17 -9.12
CA MET A 156 -31.69 -18.85 -9.75
C MET A 156 -32.96 -17.99 -9.55
N LEU A 157 -34.08 -18.61 -9.15
CA LEU A 157 -35.41 -17.99 -8.97
C LEU A 157 -35.75 -17.68 -7.51
N ARG A 158 -34.93 -18.13 -6.56
CA ARG A 158 -35.09 -17.88 -5.12
C ARG A 158 -34.34 -16.64 -4.70
#